data_AF-A0A8H4V4C6-F1
#
_entry.id   AF-A0A8H4V4C6-F1
#
_cell.length_a   1.000
_cell.length_b   1.000
_cell.length_c   1.000
_cell.angle_alpha   90.00
_cell.angle_beta   90.00
_cell.angle_gamma   90.00
#
_symmetry.space_group_name_H-M   'P 1'
#
loop_
_entity.id
_entity.type
_entity.pdbx_description
1 polymer ?
#
loop_
_entity_poly.entity_id
_entity_poly.type
_entity_poly.pdbx_seq_one_letter_code
_entity_poly.pdbx_strand_id
1 'polypeptide(L)'
;MRNMFNGWNPDPAVIRVGSEYFIATSSFEYFPGIPIYKSSNLADWELYSHALTKTSQVQLWGVPTGAGSWAPSISYINGRFYLATMTRWTYDPVARVWPRVMWISSPDLKEWSDPTWGDPWGIDPSLFQDPTTNKTYLNLMSPNNNVDRLWGIYQCEVNLHSGRCIGPYLSLWNGTLPHNSSARPEGPKMFRRNDYYYLLIAEGGTDDLHRSTIARSASPSGPFTPAPNNPLIFNGAWGYDNLTVQSTGHATMFTTESGDWYATFLARRKINGTSVLGRETFLTTVTWDSDWPVFNDGKPILLSENIGKLPDAKKKKSSIEKFNRLSLDPSWYQLRDKYTQNYHIDDDGLVFHPNVFGLSDRDSPAALLRKQTSLNMTFSARLRDFKQSLGPL
;
A
#
# COMPACT_ATOMS: atom_id res chain seq x y z
N MET A 1 0.82 -16.56 -12.75
CA MET A 1 -0.46 -16.34 -12.03
C MET A 1 -0.64 -14.85 -11.76
N ARG A 2 -1.89 -14.36 -11.78
CA ARG A 2 -2.21 -12.93 -11.71
C ARG A 2 -2.23 -12.32 -10.29
N ASN A 3 -2.51 -13.14 -9.28
CA ASN A 3 -2.33 -12.76 -7.88
C ASN A 3 -0.82 -12.80 -7.54
N MET A 4 -0.24 -11.64 -7.23
CA MET A 4 1.19 -11.50 -6.92
C MET A 4 1.43 -11.85 -5.45
N PHE A 5 0.62 -11.28 -4.55
CA PHE A 5 0.77 -11.41 -3.11
C PHE A 5 -0.54 -11.88 -2.49
N ASN A 6 -0.60 -13.19 -2.23
CA ASN A 6 -1.73 -13.76 -1.51
C ASN A 6 -1.77 -13.25 -0.07
N GLY A 7 -2.99 -13.12 0.47
CA GLY A 7 -3.20 -12.59 1.82
C GLY A 7 -3.06 -11.07 1.89
N TRP A 8 -3.13 -10.55 3.10
CA TRP A 8 -3.13 -9.12 3.39
C TRP A 8 -1.89 -8.39 2.85
N ASN A 9 -2.03 -7.81 1.66
CA ASN A 9 -1.08 -6.98 0.91
C ASN A 9 -1.84 -5.87 0.14
N PRO A 10 -2.54 -4.97 0.86
CA PRO A 10 -3.31 -3.88 0.26
C PRO A 10 -2.47 -2.73 -0.32
N ASP A 11 -3.12 -1.91 -1.14
CA ASP A 11 -2.64 -0.61 -1.60
C ASP A 11 -1.23 -0.66 -2.24
N PRO A 12 -1.01 -1.50 -3.29
CA PRO A 12 0.33 -1.71 -3.84
C PRO A 12 0.87 -0.48 -4.57
N ALA A 13 2.01 0.01 -4.10
CA ALA A 13 2.80 1.04 -4.76
C ALA A 13 4.06 0.41 -5.38
N VAL A 14 4.10 0.33 -6.71
CA VAL A 14 5.19 -0.28 -7.47
C VAL A 14 6.12 0.77 -8.07
N ILE A 15 7.41 0.47 -8.10
CA ILE A 15 8.43 1.24 -8.82
C ILE A 15 9.46 0.30 -9.47
N ARG A 16 9.97 0.69 -10.65
CA ARG A 16 11.13 0.06 -11.28
C ARG A 16 12.35 0.98 -11.11
N VAL A 17 13.49 0.41 -10.70
CA VAL A 17 14.79 1.09 -10.68
C VAL A 17 15.81 0.16 -11.33
N GLY A 18 16.32 0.54 -12.51
CA GLY A 18 17.13 -0.36 -13.34
C GLY A 18 16.32 -1.58 -13.79
N SER A 19 16.86 -2.78 -13.57
CA SER A 19 16.21 -4.07 -13.87
C SER A 19 15.33 -4.60 -12.73
N GLU A 20 15.27 -3.89 -11.60
CA GLU A 20 14.61 -4.36 -10.39
C GLU A 20 13.27 -3.64 -10.18
N TYR A 21 12.31 -4.38 -9.63
CA TYR A 21 10.97 -3.92 -9.31
C TYR A 21 10.73 -4.05 -7.81
N PHE A 22 10.12 -3.03 -7.22
CA PHE A 22 9.80 -2.99 -5.80
C PHE A 22 8.33 -2.68 -5.60
N ILE A 23 7.67 -3.35 -4.65
CA ILE A 23 6.28 -3.05 -4.26
C ILE A 23 6.20 -2.83 -2.76
N ALA A 24 5.73 -1.66 -2.35
CA ALA A 24 5.33 -1.38 -0.98
C ALA A 24 3.81 -1.57 -0.81
N THR A 25 3.38 -2.15 0.31
CA THR A 25 1.96 -2.32 0.66
C THR A 25 1.66 -1.77 2.04
N SER A 26 0.43 -1.34 2.31
CA SER A 26 0.07 -0.80 3.64
C SER A 26 0.08 -1.88 4.73
N SER A 27 0.39 -1.46 5.97
CA SER A 27 0.60 -2.37 7.11
C SER A 27 -0.25 -2.06 8.34
N PHE A 28 -1.03 -1.00 8.32
CA PHE A 28 -2.00 -0.68 9.36
C PHE A 28 -1.36 -0.67 10.77
N GLU A 29 -1.97 -1.36 11.74
CA GLU A 29 -1.48 -1.48 13.11
C GLU A 29 -0.32 -2.47 13.30
N TYR A 30 0.23 -3.07 12.25
CA TYR A 30 1.27 -4.09 12.37
C TYR A 30 2.67 -3.51 12.21
N PHE A 31 3.61 -4.09 12.96
CA PHE A 31 5.01 -3.69 13.00
C PHE A 31 5.96 -4.89 12.80
N PRO A 32 7.12 -4.77 12.12
CA PRO A 32 7.53 -3.62 11.33
C PRO A 32 6.53 -3.30 10.21
N GLY A 33 6.45 -2.02 9.87
CA GLY A 33 5.42 -1.48 8.99
C GLY A 33 5.90 -1.27 7.56
N ILE A 34 4.93 -1.24 6.64
CA ILE A 34 5.09 -1.09 5.20
C ILE A 34 6.11 -2.10 4.63
N PRO A 35 5.70 -3.38 4.44
CA PRO A 35 6.55 -4.38 3.81
C PRO A 35 6.85 -3.99 2.35
N ILE A 36 8.09 -4.26 1.94
CA ILE A 36 8.61 -3.98 0.60
C ILE A 36 9.04 -5.30 -0.02
N TYR A 37 8.44 -5.62 -1.16
CA TYR A 37 8.74 -6.81 -1.95
C TYR A 37 9.66 -6.43 -3.11
N LYS A 38 10.58 -7.34 -3.48
CA LYS A 38 11.51 -7.16 -4.61
C LYS A 38 11.34 -8.28 -5.64
N SER A 39 11.50 -7.94 -6.92
CA SER A 39 11.55 -8.88 -8.03
C SER A 39 12.42 -8.36 -9.17
N SER A 40 13.01 -9.26 -9.94
CA SER A 40 13.70 -8.95 -11.22
C SER A 40 12.92 -9.42 -12.45
N ASN A 41 11.81 -10.17 -12.26
CA ASN A 41 11.06 -10.80 -13.35
C ASN A 41 9.54 -10.67 -13.24
N LEU A 42 9.03 -9.93 -12.23
CA LEU A 42 7.62 -9.71 -11.92
C LEU A 42 6.81 -10.96 -11.52
N ALA A 43 7.41 -12.16 -11.59
CA ALA A 43 6.77 -13.42 -11.23
C ALA A 43 7.21 -13.92 -9.85
N ASP A 44 8.52 -13.87 -9.58
CA ASP A 44 9.14 -14.27 -8.34
C ASP A 44 9.36 -13.05 -7.46
N TRP A 45 8.73 -13.05 -6.28
CA TRP A 45 8.85 -11.96 -5.32
C TRP A 45 9.30 -12.46 -3.96
N GLU A 46 10.28 -11.75 -3.40
CA GLU A 46 10.74 -11.91 -2.02
C GLU A 46 10.31 -10.71 -1.17
N LEU A 47 10.00 -10.95 0.10
CA LEU A 47 9.87 -9.87 1.08
C LEU A 47 11.27 -9.38 1.39
N TYR A 48 11.62 -8.22 0.85
CA TYR A 48 12.98 -7.68 0.85
C TYR A 48 13.29 -6.91 2.13
N SER A 49 12.33 -6.12 2.62
CA SER A 49 12.49 -5.27 3.80
C SER A 49 11.15 -4.74 4.31
N HIS A 50 11.21 -3.86 5.31
CA HIS A 50 10.12 -3.01 5.78
C HIS A 50 10.60 -1.57 5.85
N ALA A 51 9.71 -0.61 5.58
CA ALA A 51 10.06 0.81 5.62
C ALA A 51 10.06 1.38 7.04
N LEU A 52 9.11 0.95 7.87
CA LEU A 52 8.91 1.45 9.23
C LEU A 52 9.40 0.41 10.24
N THR A 53 10.64 0.57 10.69
CA THR A 53 11.35 -0.41 11.53
C THR A 53 11.73 0.15 12.91
N LYS A 54 11.43 1.43 13.16
CA LYS A 54 11.73 2.12 14.42
C LYS A 54 10.51 2.88 14.93
N THR A 55 10.35 2.95 16.25
CA THR A 55 9.30 3.77 16.89
C THR A 55 9.40 5.25 16.54
N SER A 56 10.61 5.78 16.26
CA SER A 56 10.80 7.16 15.78
C SER A 56 10.16 7.44 14.42
N GLN A 57 9.93 6.38 13.61
CA GLN A 57 9.30 6.48 12.29
C GLN A 57 7.78 6.36 12.38
N VAL A 58 7.28 5.51 13.27
CA VAL A 58 5.85 5.32 13.50
C VAL A 58 5.59 4.86 14.92
N GLN A 59 4.70 5.56 15.62
CA GLN A 59 4.18 5.17 16.93
C GLN A 59 2.81 4.53 16.75
N LEU A 60 2.68 3.26 17.11
CA LEU A 60 1.46 2.47 16.91
C LEU A 60 0.77 2.08 18.23
N TRP A 61 1.32 2.47 19.37
CA TRP A 61 0.70 2.30 20.69
C TRP A 61 -0.75 2.79 20.72
N GLY A 62 -1.66 1.95 21.22
CA GLY A 62 -3.07 2.33 21.34
C GLY A 62 -3.83 2.47 20.00
N VAL A 63 -3.20 2.25 18.84
CA VAL A 63 -3.84 2.46 17.53
C VAL A 63 -4.98 1.47 17.33
N PRO A 64 -6.20 1.87 16.91
CA PRO A 64 -7.30 0.95 16.68
C PRO A 64 -7.07 0.03 15.46
N THR A 65 -7.74 -1.11 15.45
CA THR A 65 -7.74 -2.05 14.31
C THR A 65 -8.13 -1.35 13.01
N GLY A 66 -7.37 -1.59 11.93
CA GLY A 66 -7.61 -0.97 10.63
C GLY A 66 -7.08 0.47 10.51
N ALA A 67 -6.48 1.02 11.56
CA ALA A 67 -5.78 2.30 11.54
C ALA A 67 -4.27 2.10 11.37
N GLY A 68 -3.42 3.02 11.79
CA GLY A 68 -1.95 2.92 11.65
C GLY A 68 -1.48 3.34 10.25
N SER A 69 -0.51 2.63 9.69
CA SER A 69 0.16 2.99 8.43
C SER A 69 -0.65 2.55 7.21
N TRP A 70 -1.34 3.50 6.59
CA TRP A 70 -2.19 3.27 5.42
C TRP A 70 -1.38 3.28 4.10
N ALA A 71 -2.07 3.42 2.96
CA ALA A 71 -1.50 3.31 1.61
C ALA A 71 -0.15 4.05 1.45
N PRO A 72 0.93 3.34 1.10
CA PRO A 72 2.18 3.98 0.74
C PRO A 72 2.15 4.47 -0.72
N SER A 73 3.09 5.35 -1.02
CA SER A 73 3.62 5.56 -2.37
C SER A 73 5.14 5.45 -2.30
N ILE A 74 5.76 5.08 -3.42
CA ILE A 74 7.21 4.97 -3.53
C ILE A 74 7.68 5.71 -4.78
N SER A 75 8.72 6.52 -4.61
CA SER A 75 9.30 7.36 -5.66
C SER A 75 10.83 7.24 -5.61
N TYR A 76 11.49 7.38 -6.76
CA TYR A 76 12.95 7.43 -6.83
C TYR A 76 13.36 8.79 -7.37
N ILE A 77 13.88 9.64 -6.48
CA ILE A 77 14.13 11.06 -6.73
C ILE A 77 15.61 11.32 -6.47
N ASN A 78 16.31 11.82 -7.48
CA ASN A 78 17.73 12.18 -7.39
C ASN A 78 18.63 11.08 -6.78
N GLY A 79 18.43 9.82 -7.18
CA GLY A 79 19.25 8.70 -6.72
C GLY A 79 18.88 8.14 -5.34
N ARG A 80 17.72 8.53 -4.78
CA ARG A 80 17.25 8.04 -3.47
C ARG A 80 15.79 7.61 -3.55
N PHE A 81 15.46 6.56 -2.80
CA PHE A 81 14.08 6.17 -2.59
C PHE A 81 13.42 7.10 -1.59
N TYR A 82 12.19 7.48 -1.88
CA TYR A 82 11.29 8.16 -0.97
C TYR A 82 10.02 7.31 -0.85
N LEU A 83 9.59 7.09 0.38
CA LEU A 83 8.32 6.43 0.67
C LEU A 83 7.43 7.40 1.43
N ALA A 84 6.32 7.81 0.83
CA ALA A 84 5.33 8.64 1.49
C ALA A 84 4.16 7.77 1.96
N THR A 85 3.67 8.04 3.17
CA THR A 85 2.46 7.42 3.73
C THR A 85 1.90 8.34 4.83
N MET A 86 0.86 7.91 5.52
CA MET A 86 0.28 8.58 6.67
C MET A 86 0.04 7.60 7.80
N THR A 87 -0.08 8.14 9.02
CA THR A 87 -0.53 7.36 10.17
C THR A 87 -1.90 7.83 10.62
N ARG A 88 -2.85 6.88 10.70
CA ARG A 88 -4.14 7.08 11.33
C ARG A 88 -4.06 6.62 12.79
N TRP A 89 -4.04 7.53 13.75
CA TRP A 89 -3.98 7.12 15.17
C TRP A 89 -5.33 6.84 15.81
N THR A 90 -6.41 7.46 15.32
CA THR A 90 -7.74 7.32 15.93
C THR A 90 -8.86 7.50 14.91
N TYR A 91 -10.00 6.86 15.18
CA TYR A 91 -11.26 7.18 14.53
C TYR A 91 -12.09 8.02 15.50
N ASP A 92 -12.04 9.34 15.31
CA ASP A 92 -12.86 10.25 16.10
C ASP A 92 -13.77 11.07 15.16
N PRO A 93 -15.07 10.77 15.10
CA PRO A 93 -16.02 11.54 14.29
C PRO A 93 -16.30 12.94 14.88
N VAL A 94 -16.02 13.17 16.17
CA VAL A 94 -16.24 14.42 16.90
C VAL A 94 -15.04 15.34 16.77
N ALA A 95 -13.85 14.90 17.19
CA ALA A 95 -12.61 15.67 17.09
C ALA A 95 -12.09 15.74 15.65
N ARG A 96 -12.56 14.84 14.77
CA ARG A 96 -12.31 14.87 13.32
C ARG A 96 -10.81 14.88 13.00
N VAL A 97 -10.04 14.10 13.76
CA VAL A 97 -8.58 13.99 13.61
C VAL A 97 -8.26 13.32 12.27
N TRP A 98 -7.55 14.04 11.41
CA TRP A 98 -7.11 13.55 10.10
C TRP A 98 -5.69 13.00 10.16
N PRO A 99 -5.36 11.99 9.33
CA PRO A 99 -4.00 11.50 9.24
C PRO A 99 -3.02 12.60 8.84
N ARG A 100 -1.84 12.55 9.46
CA ARG A 100 -0.70 13.39 9.07
C ARG A 100 0.12 12.63 8.03
N VAL A 101 0.42 13.30 6.92
CA VAL A 101 1.24 12.75 5.85
C VAL A 101 2.71 12.95 6.19
N MET A 102 3.53 11.98 5.83
CA MET A 102 4.97 12.03 6.04
C MET A 102 5.68 11.24 4.94
N TRP A 103 6.98 11.45 4.82
CA TRP A 103 7.83 10.59 4.01
C TRP A 103 9.16 10.31 4.69
N ILE A 104 9.72 9.15 4.37
CA ILE A 104 11.06 8.70 4.76
C ILE A 104 11.88 8.46 3.50
N SER A 105 13.21 8.56 3.62
CA SER A 105 14.12 8.33 2.51
C SER A 105 15.09 7.19 2.79
N SER A 106 15.51 6.49 1.73
CA SER A 106 16.44 5.37 1.82
C SER A 106 17.36 5.29 0.60
N PRO A 107 18.65 4.93 0.78
CA PRO A 107 19.52 4.62 -0.35
C PRO A 107 19.28 3.22 -0.95
N ASP A 108 18.74 2.27 -0.18
CA ASP A 108 18.78 0.84 -0.50
C ASP A 108 17.50 0.06 -0.17
N LEU A 109 16.45 0.77 0.27
CA LEU A 109 15.17 0.27 0.78
C LEU A 109 15.26 -0.54 2.08
N LYS A 110 16.41 -0.55 2.76
CA LYS A 110 16.61 -1.23 4.05
C LYS A 110 16.82 -0.22 5.17
N GLU A 111 17.73 0.72 4.95
CA GLU A 111 18.02 1.78 5.92
C GLU A 111 17.18 3.00 5.60
N TRP A 112 16.29 3.35 6.53
CA TRP A 112 15.34 4.46 6.36
C TRP A 112 15.63 5.58 7.35
N SER A 113 15.49 6.82 6.87
CA SER A 113 15.58 8.02 7.70
C SER A 113 14.43 8.09 8.73
N ASP A 114 14.56 9.01 9.68
CA ASP A 114 13.40 9.52 10.41
C ASP A 114 12.45 10.29 9.46
N PRO A 115 11.17 10.47 9.84
CA PRO A 115 10.15 11.01 8.96
C PRO A 115 10.29 12.53 8.79
N THR A 116 10.12 12.99 7.55
CA THR A 116 9.79 14.38 7.25
C THR A 116 8.28 14.52 7.17
N TRP A 117 7.71 15.43 7.97
CA TRP A 117 6.26 15.65 8.02
C TRP A 117 5.83 16.70 7.01
N GLY A 118 4.81 16.39 6.20
CA GLY A 118 4.25 17.36 5.26
C GLY A 118 3.43 18.45 5.97
N ASP A 119 3.44 19.67 5.44
CA ASP A 119 2.50 20.72 5.88
C ASP A 119 1.03 20.24 5.74
N PRO A 120 0.61 19.70 4.56
CA PRO A 120 -0.77 19.23 4.39
C PRO A 120 -1.11 18.05 5.29
N TRP A 121 -2.39 17.87 5.54
CA TRP A 121 -2.95 16.65 6.10
C TRP A 121 -3.92 16.05 5.09
N GLY A 122 -4.18 14.76 5.21
CA GLY A 122 -4.96 14.02 4.23
C GLY A 122 -4.54 12.57 4.19
N ILE A 123 -4.88 11.89 3.10
CA ILE A 123 -4.50 10.49 2.90
C ILE A 123 -3.89 10.28 1.52
N ASP A 124 -3.28 9.11 1.38
CA ASP A 124 -2.64 8.58 0.19
C ASP A 124 -1.63 9.56 -0.45
N PRO A 125 -0.65 10.07 0.34
CA PRO A 125 0.34 10.99 -0.17
C PRO A 125 1.22 10.31 -1.23
N SER A 126 1.56 11.08 -2.24
CA SER A 126 2.32 10.63 -3.41
C SER A 126 3.27 11.71 -3.86
N LEU A 127 4.57 11.41 -3.85
CA LEU A 127 5.62 12.31 -4.31
C LEU A 127 5.88 12.10 -5.79
N PHE A 128 5.74 13.17 -6.58
CA PHE A 128 6.01 13.17 -8.01
C PHE A 128 7.07 14.22 -8.32
N GLN A 129 8.24 13.80 -8.82
CA GLN A 129 9.21 14.72 -9.39
C GLN A 129 8.86 14.94 -10.86
N ASP A 130 8.54 16.19 -11.21
CA ASP A 130 8.34 16.57 -12.60
C ASP A 130 9.68 16.46 -13.35
N PRO A 131 9.78 15.58 -14.36
CA PRO A 131 11.02 15.40 -15.12
C PRO A 131 11.39 16.63 -15.97
N THR A 132 10.49 17.60 -16.13
CA THR A 132 10.72 18.82 -16.93
C THR A 132 11.36 19.92 -16.10
N THR A 133 10.82 20.18 -14.91
CA THR A 133 11.25 21.29 -14.05
C THR A 133 12.10 20.86 -12.86
N ASN A 134 12.21 19.54 -12.60
CA ASN A 134 12.78 18.94 -11.40
C ASN A 134 12.09 19.31 -10.09
N LYS A 135 10.95 20.01 -10.15
CA LYS A 135 10.11 20.30 -8.99
C LYS A 135 9.49 19.01 -8.47
N THR A 136 9.37 18.93 -7.15
CA THR A 136 8.68 17.80 -6.52
C THR A 136 7.34 18.26 -6.00
N TYR A 137 6.31 17.50 -6.35
CA TYR A 137 4.93 17.74 -5.97
C TYR A 137 4.46 16.65 -5.02
N LEU A 138 3.77 17.06 -3.94
CA LEU A 138 3.01 16.17 -3.09
C LEU A 138 1.56 16.17 -3.58
N ASN A 139 1.07 15.02 -4.03
CA ASN A 139 -0.34 14.79 -4.33
C ASN A 139 -0.98 13.99 -3.20
N LEU A 140 -2.22 14.31 -2.81
CA LEU A 140 -2.93 13.61 -1.73
C LEU A 140 -4.46 13.79 -1.86
N MET A 141 -5.24 12.92 -1.22
CA MET A 141 -6.67 13.19 -1.00
C MET A 141 -6.84 14.08 0.24
N SER A 142 -7.59 15.16 0.08
CA SER A 142 -7.91 16.13 1.13
C SER A 142 -9.32 16.66 0.89
N PRO A 143 -10.03 17.19 1.91
CA PRO A 143 -11.27 17.91 1.67
C PRO A 143 -10.97 19.37 1.28
N ASN A 144 -11.94 20.03 0.64
CA ASN A 144 -11.90 21.46 0.35
C ASN A 144 -11.85 22.33 1.62
N ASN A 145 -12.61 21.94 2.64
CA ASN A 145 -12.68 22.58 3.95
C ASN A 145 -13.24 21.60 4.99
N ASN A 146 -13.25 22.01 6.26
CA ASN A 146 -13.74 21.17 7.36
C ASN A 146 -15.28 21.17 7.53
N VAL A 147 -16.00 21.97 6.74
CA VAL A 147 -17.46 22.16 6.80
C VAL A 147 -18.16 21.27 5.77
N ASP A 148 -17.97 21.55 4.48
CA ASP A 148 -18.63 20.85 3.36
C ASP A 148 -17.99 19.48 3.09
N ARG A 149 -16.68 19.38 3.33
CA ARG A 149 -15.89 18.15 3.14
C ARG A 149 -16.08 17.54 1.76
N LEU A 150 -16.02 18.37 0.73
CA LEU A 150 -15.97 17.89 -0.64
C LEU A 150 -14.56 17.37 -0.89
N TRP A 151 -14.47 16.08 -1.21
CA TRP A 151 -13.19 15.36 -1.33
C TRP A 151 -12.67 15.43 -2.75
N GLY A 152 -11.37 15.70 -2.87
CA GLY A 152 -10.67 15.77 -4.15
C GLY A 152 -9.19 15.44 -3.99
N ILE A 153 -8.49 15.36 -5.12
CA ILE A 153 -7.04 15.30 -5.15
C ILE A 153 -6.49 16.73 -5.10
N TYR A 154 -5.56 16.95 -4.18
CA TYR A 154 -4.87 18.21 -4.01
C TYR A 154 -3.37 18.04 -4.27
N GLN A 155 -2.70 19.17 -4.56
CA GLN A 155 -1.28 19.23 -4.83
C GLN A 155 -0.63 20.47 -4.25
N CYS A 156 0.61 20.36 -3.78
CA CYS A 156 1.53 21.50 -3.70
C CYS A 156 2.94 21.10 -4.13
N GLU A 157 3.72 22.07 -4.59
CA GLU A 157 5.19 21.92 -4.67
C GLU A 157 5.74 21.82 -3.25
N VAL A 158 6.60 20.82 -2.97
CA VAL A 158 7.13 20.54 -1.64
C VAL A 158 8.64 20.60 -1.57
N ASN A 159 9.14 21.11 -0.46
CA ASN A 159 10.53 20.94 -0.08
C ASN A 159 10.70 19.61 0.68
N LEU A 160 11.41 18.65 0.06
CA LEU A 160 11.57 17.29 0.61
C LEU A 160 12.27 17.21 1.96
N HIS A 161 13.02 18.23 2.37
CA HIS A 161 13.74 18.24 3.65
C HIS A 161 12.91 18.86 4.78
N SER A 162 12.27 19.99 4.51
CA SER A 162 11.49 20.72 5.53
C SER A 162 10.03 20.29 5.62
N GLY A 163 9.52 19.55 4.62
CA GLY A 163 8.11 19.18 4.58
C GLY A 163 7.17 20.25 4.06
N ARG A 164 7.69 21.45 3.82
CA ARG A 164 6.88 22.64 3.55
C ARG A 164 6.30 22.64 2.15
N CYS A 165 5.03 23.05 2.03
CA CYS A 165 4.50 23.49 0.75
C CYS A 165 5.14 24.83 0.38
N ILE A 166 5.87 24.87 -0.73
CA ILE A 166 6.59 26.06 -1.22
C ILE A 166 5.94 26.68 -2.47
N GLY A 167 4.86 26.06 -2.95
CA GLY A 167 4.02 26.58 -4.02
C GLY A 167 2.54 26.66 -3.61
N PRO A 168 1.65 27.05 -4.54
CA PRO A 168 0.22 27.08 -4.26
C PRO A 168 -0.32 25.68 -3.93
N TYR A 169 -1.34 25.63 -3.06
CA TYR A 169 -2.12 24.43 -2.76
C TYR A 169 -3.31 24.36 -3.71
N LEU A 170 -3.28 23.43 -4.66
CA LEU A 170 -4.20 23.35 -5.78
C LEU A 170 -5.16 22.17 -5.63
N SER A 171 -6.42 22.35 -6.02
CA SER A 171 -7.33 21.24 -6.30
C SER A 171 -7.07 20.78 -7.74
N LEU A 172 -6.62 19.52 -7.90
CA LEU A 172 -6.27 18.97 -9.21
C LEU A 172 -7.46 18.37 -9.94
N TRP A 173 -8.14 17.43 -9.27
CA TRP A 173 -9.19 16.62 -9.89
C TRP A 173 -10.09 15.98 -8.82
N ASN A 174 -11.39 15.95 -9.08
CA ASN A 174 -12.40 15.43 -8.16
C ASN A 174 -12.89 14.02 -8.53
N GLY A 175 -12.24 13.39 -9.50
CA GLY A 175 -12.63 12.08 -10.03
C GLY A 175 -13.75 12.13 -11.07
N THR A 176 -14.39 10.99 -11.27
CA THR A 176 -15.47 10.76 -12.25
C THR A 176 -16.83 10.55 -11.60
N LEU A 177 -16.85 10.19 -10.31
CA LEU A 177 -18.09 10.02 -9.53
C LEU A 177 -18.69 11.38 -9.12
N PRO A 178 -19.98 11.42 -8.71
CA PRO A 178 -20.61 12.65 -8.23
C PRO A 178 -19.79 13.30 -7.11
N HIS A 179 -19.37 14.54 -7.31
CA HIS A 179 -18.52 15.26 -6.36
C HIS A 179 -19.31 15.68 -5.12
N ASN A 180 -19.23 14.86 -4.08
CA ASN A 180 -19.93 15.07 -2.81
C ASN A 180 -19.05 14.60 -1.62
N SER A 181 -19.59 14.73 -0.41
CA SER A 181 -18.89 14.39 0.84
C SER A 181 -18.64 12.89 1.05
N SER A 182 -19.04 12.02 0.11
CA SER A 182 -18.86 10.57 0.11
C SER A 182 -18.04 10.04 -1.07
N ALA A 183 -17.66 10.87 -2.05
CA ALA A 183 -17.05 10.42 -3.32
C ALA A 183 -15.70 9.70 -3.19
N ARG A 184 -14.90 10.09 -2.17
CA ARG A 184 -13.58 9.51 -1.83
C ARG A 184 -12.66 9.26 -3.06
N PRO A 185 -12.39 10.26 -3.92
CA PRO A 185 -11.32 10.15 -4.91
C PRO A 185 -9.96 10.14 -4.19
N GLU A 186 -9.27 9.01 -4.21
CA GLU A 186 -8.09 8.75 -3.37
C GLU A 186 -6.93 8.12 -4.14
N GLY A 187 -5.87 7.72 -3.46
CA GLY A 187 -4.77 6.97 -4.07
C GLY A 187 -4.04 7.65 -5.24
N PRO A 188 -3.77 8.98 -5.28
CA PRO A 188 -3.22 9.64 -6.46
C PRO A 188 -1.84 9.08 -6.86
N LYS A 189 -1.69 8.71 -8.14
CA LYS A 189 -0.42 8.32 -8.76
C LYS A 189 -0.23 9.14 -10.02
N MET A 190 0.74 10.06 -9.98
CA MET A 190 1.08 10.92 -11.11
C MET A 190 2.31 10.40 -11.84
N PHE A 191 2.26 10.38 -13.17
CA PHE A 191 3.41 10.07 -14.02
C PHE A 191 3.33 10.85 -15.32
N ARG A 192 4.47 11.01 -16.01
CA ARG A 192 4.53 11.63 -17.34
C ARG A 192 4.72 10.56 -18.41
N ARG A 193 4.01 10.68 -19.52
CA ARG A 193 4.22 9.89 -20.75
C ARG A 193 3.94 10.80 -21.94
N ASN A 194 4.87 10.84 -22.89
CA ASN A 194 4.83 11.75 -24.05
C ASN A 194 4.62 13.21 -23.57
N ASP A 195 3.64 13.89 -24.14
CA ASP A 195 3.32 15.30 -23.87
C ASP A 195 2.33 15.48 -22.71
N TYR A 196 1.99 14.41 -21.99
CA TYR A 196 0.96 14.45 -20.95
C TYR A 196 1.48 14.00 -19.57
N TYR A 197 0.94 14.65 -18.55
CA TYR A 197 0.90 14.19 -17.17
C TYR A 197 -0.39 13.42 -16.97
N TYR A 198 -0.29 12.20 -16.48
CA TYR A 198 -1.42 11.35 -16.14
C TYR A 198 -1.58 11.32 -14.63
N LEU A 199 -2.82 11.45 -14.15
CA LEU A 199 -3.20 11.34 -12.75
C LEU A 199 -4.18 10.16 -12.63
N LEU A 200 -3.68 9.05 -12.11
CA LEU A 200 -4.44 7.84 -11.77
C LEU A 200 -4.92 7.96 -10.32
N ILE A 201 -6.17 7.62 -10.06
CA ILE A 201 -6.79 7.64 -8.73
C ILE A 201 -7.61 6.36 -8.49
N ALA A 202 -7.98 6.15 -7.22
CA ALA A 202 -9.03 5.21 -6.83
C ALA A 202 -10.34 5.96 -6.54
N GLU A 203 -11.47 5.32 -6.80
CA GLU A 203 -12.81 5.86 -6.51
C GLU A 203 -13.75 4.78 -5.98
N GLY A 204 -14.86 5.20 -5.35
CA GLY A 204 -15.94 4.31 -4.91
C GLY A 204 -15.70 3.63 -3.56
N GLY A 205 -14.58 3.95 -2.88
CA GLY A 205 -14.15 3.31 -1.63
C GLY A 205 -13.65 1.88 -1.85
N THR A 206 -12.86 1.37 -0.91
CA THR A 206 -12.11 0.10 -1.06
C THR A 206 -12.98 -1.19 -0.97
N ASP A 207 -14.30 -1.10 -1.06
CA ASP A 207 -15.22 -2.23 -0.98
C ASP A 207 -15.76 -2.60 -2.38
N ASP A 208 -17.01 -3.03 -2.50
CA ASP A 208 -17.58 -3.55 -3.76
C ASP A 208 -17.61 -2.54 -4.91
N LEU A 209 -17.67 -1.25 -4.60
CA LEU A 209 -17.68 -0.18 -5.59
C LEU A 209 -16.27 0.29 -5.99
N HIS A 210 -15.22 -0.36 -5.50
CA HIS A 210 -13.85 0.08 -5.74
C HIS A 210 -13.48 0.00 -7.22
N ARG A 211 -12.86 1.07 -7.73
CA ARG A 211 -12.39 1.20 -9.12
C ARG A 211 -11.15 2.09 -9.20
N SER A 212 -10.43 2.03 -10.31
CA SER A 212 -9.42 3.06 -10.65
C SER A 212 -9.77 3.81 -11.92
N THR A 213 -9.53 5.12 -11.89
CA THR A 213 -9.84 6.05 -12.99
C THR A 213 -8.64 6.96 -13.24
N ILE A 214 -8.54 7.47 -14.46
CA ILE A 214 -7.39 8.29 -14.88
C ILE A 214 -7.84 9.54 -15.62
N ALA A 215 -7.06 10.61 -15.46
CA ALA A 215 -7.17 11.83 -16.25
C ALA A 215 -5.78 12.26 -16.73
N ARG A 216 -5.71 13.10 -17.76
CA ARG A 216 -4.44 13.65 -18.26
C ARG A 216 -4.48 15.16 -18.45
N SER A 217 -3.32 15.80 -18.40
CA SER A 217 -3.14 17.23 -18.67
C SER A 217 -1.79 17.51 -19.35
N ALA A 218 -1.68 18.64 -20.04
CA ALA A 218 -0.40 19.14 -20.55
C ALA A 218 0.47 19.78 -19.45
N SER A 219 -0.09 19.97 -18.24
CA SER A 219 0.58 20.56 -17.07
C SER A 219 0.44 19.64 -15.86
N PRO A 220 1.47 19.51 -14.99
CA PRO A 220 1.35 18.71 -13.76
C PRO A 220 0.31 19.27 -12.78
N SER A 221 -0.09 20.53 -12.96
CA SER A 221 -1.09 21.22 -12.13
C SER A 221 -2.48 21.31 -12.80
N GLY A 222 -2.68 20.62 -13.93
CA GLY A 222 -3.96 20.59 -14.63
C GLY A 222 -4.22 21.82 -15.54
N PRO A 223 -5.48 22.01 -15.98
CA PRO A 223 -6.64 21.17 -15.67
C PRO A 223 -6.52 19.76 -16.26
N PHE A 224 -7.07 18.77 -15.55
CA PHE A 224 -7.06 17.37 -15.96
C PHE A 224 -8.34 17.00 -16.73
N THR A 225 -8.18 16.40 -17.90
CA THR A 225 -9.27 15.84 -18.70
C THR A 225 -9.40 14.34 -18.41
N PRO A 226 -10.57 13.84 -17.99
CA PRO A 226 -10.76 12.42 -17.70
C PRO A 226 -10.66 11.58 -18.97
N ALA A 227 -10.15 10.35 -18.85
CA ALA A 227 -10.12 9.40 -19.94
C ALA A 227 -11.55 9.01 -20.37
N PRO A 228 -11.83 8.88 -21.69
CA PRO A 228 -13.14 8.48 -22.19
C PRO A 228 -13.49 7.02 -21.84
N ASN A 229 -12.49 6.20 -21.55
CA ASN A 229 -12.65 4.78 -21.22
C ASN A 229 -12.64 4.51 -19.70
N ASN A 230 -12.83 5.53 -18.87
CA ASN A 230 -12.98 5.32 -17.43
C ASN A 230 -14.25 4.52 -17.08
N PRO A 231 -14.22 3.69 -16.01
CA PRO A 231 -13.05 3.36 -15.19
C PRO A 231 -12.09 2.40 -15.92
N LEU A 232 -10.79 2.52 -15.63
CA LEU A 232 -9.77 1.61 -16.19
C LEU A 232 -9.95 0.18 -15.69
N ILE A 233 -10.38 0.03 -14.44
CA ILE A 233 -10.62 -1.26 -13.80
C ILE A 233 -11.76 -1.13 -12.80
N PHE A 234 -12.76 -1.99 -12.95
CA PHE A 234 -13.89 -2.12 -12.03
C PHE A 234 -14.55 -3.50 -12.22
N ASN A 235 -14.16 -4.49 -11.43
CA ASN A 235 -14.75 -5.82 -11.53
C ASN A 235 -16.23 -5.89 -11.11
N GLY A 236 -16.74 -4.91 -10.38
CA GLY A 236 -18.17 -4.77 -10.08
C GLY A 236 -18.97 -4.10 -11.20
N ALA A 237 -18.36 -3.78 -12.34
CA ALA A 237 -19.08 -3.19 -13.47
C ALA A 237 -20.17 -4.16 -13.96
N TRP A 238 -21.34 -3.64 -14.33
CA TRP A 238 -22.37 -4.39 -15.07
C TRP A 238 -22.96 -5.63 -14.36
N GLY A 239 -22.89 -5.71 -13.02
CA GLY A 239 -23.50 -6.81 -12.24
C GLY A 239 -22.65 -8.08 -12.18
N TYR A 240 -21.34 -7.98 -12.44
CA TYR A 240 -20.36 -9.06 -12.21
C TYR A 240 -20.08 -9.31 -10.71
N ASP A 241 -21.12 -9.35 -9.88
CA ASP A 241 -21.00 -9.51 -8.42
C ASP A 241 -20.60 -10.93 -8.00
N ASN A 242 -20.56 -11.85 -8.97
CA ASN A 242 -20.25 -13.27 -8.78
C ASN A 242 -18.79 -13.64 -9.10
N LEU A 243 -17.95 -12.71 -9.57
CA LEU A 243 -16.53 -13.01 -9.79
C LEU A 243 -15.83 -13.24 -8.45
N THR A 244 -14.89 -14.18 -8.42
CA THR A 244 -14.05 -14.43 -7.24
C THR A 244 -13.19 -13.22 -6.89
N VAL A 245 -12.68 -12.49 -7.90
CA VAL A 245 -11.88 -11.29 -7.70
C VAL A 245 -12.80 -10.07 -7.74
N GLN A 246 -12.83 -9.29 -6.66
CA GLN A 246 -13.70 -8.12 -6.48
C GLN A 246 -12.93 -6.95 -5.86
N SER A 247 -13.59 -5.79 -5.72
CA SER A 247 -13.01 -4.61 -5.08
C SER A 247 -11.69 -4.14 -5.73
N THR A 248 -11.61 -4.23 -7.05
CA THR A 248 -10.41 -3.93 -7.85
C THR A 248 -10.16 -2.43 -7.94
N GLY A 249 -9.07 -1.93 -7.39
CA GLY A 249 -8.75 -0.50 -7.44
C GLY A 249 -7.41 -0.17 -6.80
N HIS A 250 -7.20 1.10 -6.48
CA HIS A 250 -5.94 1.60 -5.91
C HIS A 250 -4.71 1.19 -6.73
N ALA A 251 -4.82 1.36 -8.06
CA ALA A 251 -3.81 0.90 -9.00
C ALA A 251 -2.56 1.80 -9.05
N THR A 252 -1.41 1.22 -9.40
CA THR A 252 -0.17 1.92 -9.74
C THR A 252 0.37 1.35 -11.05
N MET A 253 0.67 2.23 -12.02
CA MET A 253 1.20 1.84 -13.34
C MET A 253 2.72 1.95 -13.38
N PHE A 254 3.35 1.08 -14.16
CA PHE A 254 4.80 1.08 -14.37
C PHE A 254 5.17 0.43 -15.70
N THR A 255 6.42 0.65 -16.12
CA THR A 255 7.01 0.04 -17.31
C THR A 255 8.08 -0.98 -16.95
N THR A 256 8.18 -2.02 -17.76
CA THR A 256 9.35 -2.92 -17.76
C THR A 256 10.54 -2.26 -18.44
N GLU A 257 11.70 -2.92 -18.38
CA GLU A 257 12.87 -2.55 -19.17
C GLU A 257 12.60 -2.63 -20.69
N SER A 258 11.79 -3.59 -21.13
CA SER A 258 11.35 -3.72 -22.54
C SER A 258 10.35 -2.66 -22.99
N GLY A 259 9.85 -1.81 -22.08
CA GLY A 259 8.84 -0.80 -22.36
C GLY A 259 7.40 -1.30 -22.33
N ASP A 260 7.18 -2.57 -21.97
CA ASP A 260 5.84 -3.12 -21.74
C ASP A 260 5.22 -2.47 -20.49
N TRP A 261 3.93 -2.15 -20.57
CA TRP A 261 3.21 -1.51 -19.46
C TRP A 261 2.40 -2.52 -18.65
N TYR A 262 2.44 -2.34 -17.34
CA TYR A 262 1.69 -3.12 -16.38
C TYR A 262 1.10 -2.20 -15.30
N ALA A 263 0.10 -2.72 -14.57
CA ALA A 263 -0.45 -2.08 -13.39
C ALA A 263 -0.60 -3.08 -12.25
N THR A 264 -0.12 -2.70 -11.07
CA THR A 264 -0.48 -3.39 -9.81
C THR A 264 -1.73 -2.75 -9.24
N PHE A 265 -2.58 -3.53 -8.58
CA PHE A 265 -3.79 -3.03 -7.92
C PHE A 265 -4.19 -3.95 -6.78
N LEU A 266 -4.98 -3.43 -5.84
CA LEU A 266 -5.54 -4.28 -4.80
C LEU A 266 -6.84 -4.92 -5.28
N ALA A 267 -7.13 -6.12 -4.81
CA ALA A 267 -8.44 -6.74 -4.94
C ALA A 267 -8.69 -7.71 -3.79
N ARG A 268 -9.95 -8.12 -3.61
CA ARG A 268 -10.36 -9.13 -2.64
C ARG A 268 -10.69 -10.42 -3.37
N ARG A 269 -10.25 -11.57 -2.84
CA ARG A 269 -10.88 -12.85 -3.18
C ARG A 269 -12.12 -13.05 -2.33
N LYS A 270 -13.29 -12.95 -2.93
CA LYS A 270 -14.57 -13.25 -2.29
C LYS A 270 -14.88 -14.74 -2.42
N ILE A 271 -15.05 -15.40 -1.27
CA ILE A 271 -15.48 -16.78 -1.13
C ILE A 271 -16.71 -16.77 -0.24
N ASN A 272 -17.85 -17.23 -0.76
CA ASN A 272 -19.14 -17.21 -0.08
C ASN A 272 -19.48 -15.82 0.52
N GLY A 273 -19.25 -14.76 -0.25
CA GLY A 273 -19.54 -13.37 0.15
C GLY A 273 -18.52 -12.72 1.11
N THR A 274 -17.50 -13.45 1.57
CA THR A 274 -16.49 -12.94 2.51
C THR A 274 -15.09 -12.96 1.92
N SER A 275 -14.16 -12.17 2.47
CA SER A 275 -12.75 -12.18 2.06
C SER A 275 -11.82 -12.38 3.24
N VAL A 276 -11.64 -13.64 3.64
CA VAL A 276 -10.83 -14.02 4.82
C VAL A 276 -9.32 -13.72 4.66
N LEU A 277 -8.86 -13.55 3.42
CA LEU A 277 -7.47 -13.19 3.11
C LEU A 277 -7.24 -11.67 3.08
N GLY A 278 -8.31 -10.88 3.26
CA GLY A 278 -8.26 -9.43 3.16
C GLY A 278 -8.05 -8.94 1.73
N ARG A 279 -7.41 -7.78 1.61
CA ARG A 279 -7.05 -7.15 0.34
C ARG A 279 -5.66 -7.64 -0.08
N GLU A 280 -5.59 -8.22 -1.27
CA GLU A 280 -4.40 -8.84 -1.87
C GLU A 280 -3.89 -7.99 -3.04
N THR A 281 -2.66 -8.20 -3.49
CA THR A 281 -2.09 -7.48 -4.65
C THR A 281 -2.15 -8.32 -5.92
N PHE A 282 -2.65 -7.71 -6.99
CA PHE A 282 -2.79 -8.29 -8.32
C PHE A 282 -2.02 -7.47 -9.36
N LEU A 283 -1.76 -8.10 -10.51
CA LEU A 283 -1.10 -7.49 -11.67
C LEU A 283 -2.00 -7.57 -12.91
N THR A 284 -1.93 -6.59 -13.80
CA THR A 284 -2.53 -6.69 -15.14
C THR A 284 -1.65 -6.04 -16.20
N THR A 285 -1.82 -6.47 -17.44
CA THR A 285 -1.27 -5.76 -18.61
C THR A 285 -1.98 -4.43 -18.81
N VAL A 286 -1.25 -3.49 -19.41
CA VAL A 286 -1.75 -2.21 -19.85
C VAL A 286 -1.37 -2.03 -21.31
N THR A 287 -2.37 -1.84 -22.17
CA THR A 287 -2.19 -1.40 -23.56
C THR A 287 -2.56 0.08 -23.68
N TRP A 288 -2.25 0.71 -24.81
CA TRP A 288 -2.53 2.13 -25.04
C TRP A 288 -3.31 2.29 -26.33
N ASP A 289 -4.45 2.97 -26.26
CA ASP A 289 -5.25 3.38 -27.41
C ASP A 289 -5.44 4.90 -27.38
N SER A 290 -5.03 5.58 -28.45
CA SER A 290 -5.20 7.03 -28.59
C SER A 290 -4.67 7.83 -27.38
N ASP A 291 -3.50 7.40 -26.86
CA ASP A 291 -2.85 7.91 -25.65
C ASP A 291 -3.65 7.76 -24.34
N TRP A 292 -4.56 6.79 -24.29
CA TRP A 292 -5.25 6.36 -23.07
C TRP A 292 -4.89 4.92 -22.71
N PRO A 293 -4.61 4.63 -21.43
CA PRO A 293 -4.30 3.26 -21.03
C PRO A 293 -5.59 2.42 -21.02
N VAL A 294 -5.46 1.15 -21.38
CA VAL A 294 -6.52 0.14 -21.32
C VAL A 294 -5.99 -1.01 -20.49
N PHE A 295 -6.61 -1.28 -19.33
CA PHE A 295 -6.19 -2.39 -18.47
C PHE A 295 -6.85 -3.67 -18.97
N ASN A 296 -6.07 -4.75 -19.04
CA ASN A 296 -6.55 -6.09 -19.39
C ASN A 296 -7.40 -6.14 -20.68
N ASP A 297 -7.08 -5.32 -21.68
CA ASP A 297 -7.87 -5.20 -22.91
C ASP A 297 -9.37 -4.90 -22.67
N GLY A 298 -9.69 -4.20 -21.58
CA GLY A 298 -11.07 -3.87 -21.16
C GLY A 298 -11.84 -5.04 -20.55
N LYS A 299 -11.20 -6.18 -20.30
CA LYS A 299 -11.83 -7.38 -19.73
C LYS A 299 -11.78 -7.38 -18.20
N PRO A 300 -12.77 -8.00 -17.53
CA PRO A 300 -12.73 -8.17 -16.08
C PRO A 300 -11.51 -8.97 -15.63
N ILE A 301 -11.08 -8.75 -14.39
CA ILE A 301 -9.98 -9.47 -13.77
C ILE A 301 -10.47 -10.84 -13.28
N LEU A 302 -9.90 -11.91 -13.81
CA LEU A 302 -10.12 -13.26 -13.30
C LEU A 302 -8.99 -13.68 -12.35
N LEU A 303 -9.28 -14.66 -11.48
CA LEU A 303 -8.29 -15.18 -10.53
C LEU A 303 -7.12 -15.87 -11.24
N SER A 304 -7.44 -16.66 -12.27
CA SER A 304 -6.48 -17.48 -13.01
C SER A 304 -6.49 -17.09 -14.48
N GLU A 305 -5.60 -16.16 -14.85
CA GLU A 305 -5.36 -15.74 -16.22
C GLU A 305 -3.86 -15.58 -16.44
N ASN A 306 -3.39 -15.85 -17.66
CA ASN A 306 -2.01 -15.56 -18.05
C ASN A 306 -1.85 -14.04 -18.20
N ILE A 307 -0.73 -13.48 -17.73
CA ILE A 307 -0.43 -12.05 -17.86
C ILE A 307 0.73 -11.87 -18.82
N GLY A 308 0.40 -11.52 -20.06
CA GLY A 308 1.38 -11.14 -21.07
C GLY A 308 2.47 -12.21 -21.25
N LYS A 309 3.73 -11.78 -21.24
CA LYS A 309 4.90 -12.62 -21.49
C LYS A 309 5.70 -12.95 -20.22
N LEU A 310 5.10 -12.85 -19.04
CA LEU A 310 5.80 -13.07 -17.79
C LEU A 310 6.12 -14.57 -17.58
N PRO A 311 7.27 -14.91 -16.98
CA PRO A 311 7.57 -16.30 -16.64
C PRO A 311 6.62 -16.82 -15.55
N ASP A 312 6.55 -18.15 -15.44
CA ASP A 312 5.85 -18.77 -14.32
C ASP A 312 6.59 -18.54 -13.00
N ALA A 313 5.83 -18.24 -11.96
CA ALA A 313 6.36 -18.09 -10.61
C ALA A 313 6.84 -19.45 -10.07
N LYS A 314 7.98 -19.45 -9.39
CA LYS A 314 8.52 -20.65 -8.74
C LYS A 314 7.59 -21.11 -7.62
N LYS A 315 7.41 -22.43 -7.52
CA LYS A 315 6.66 -23.03 -6.41
C LYS A 315 7.39 -22.78 -5.09
N LYS A 316 6.77 -22.02 -4.19
CA LYS A 316 7.30 -21.81 -2.84
C LYS A 316 7.26 -23.13 -2.07
N LYS A 317 8.38 -23.49 -1.43
CA LYS A 317 8.46 -24.66 -0.55
C LYS A 317 7.99 -24.27 0.85
N SER A 318 7.21 -25.15 1.47
CA SER A 318 6.95 -25.05 2.91
C SER A 318 8.26 -25.24 3.66
N SER A 319 8.46 -24.47 4.72
CA SER A 319 9.62 -24.57 5.61
C SER A 319 9.17 -24.52 7.05
N ILE A 320 9.89 -25.26 7.90
CA ILE A 320 9.72 -25.20 9.35
C ILE A 320 10.71 -24.16 9.86
N GLU A 321 10.20 -23.10 10.49
CA GLU A 321 11.05 -22.17 11.22
C GLU A 321 11.51 -22.84 12.52
N LYS A 322 12.83 -22.91 12.70
CA LYS A 322 13.47 -23.55 13.86
C LYS A 322 14.00 -22.55 14.87
N PHE A 323 13.98 -21.26 14.54
CA PHE A 323 14.52 -20.18 15.36
C PHE A 323 15.99 -20.40 15.72
N ASN A 324 16.78 -20.92 14.78
CA ASN A 324 18.22 -21.16 14.97
C ASN A 324 19.10 -19.97 14.54
N ARG A 325 18.51 -18.77 14.49
CA ARG A 325 19.14 -17.52 14.07
C ARG A 325 18.93 -16.49 15.15
N LEU A 326 19.86 -15.54 15.28
CA LEU A 326 19.76 -14.45 16.25
C LEU A 326 18.62 -13.44 15.94
N SER A 327 18.02 -13.51 14.75
CA SER A 327 16.94 -12.62 14.34
C SER A 327 15.87 -13.37 13.54
N LEU A 328 14.62 -12.92 13.68
CA LEU A 328 13.52 -13.35 12.84
C LEU A 328 13.72 -12.90 11.39
N ASP A 329 13.23 -13.69 10.44
CA ASP A 329 13.11 -13.24 9.08
C ASP A 329 12.03 -12.14 8.94
N PRO A 330 12.06 -11.31 7.89
CA PRO A 330 11.16 -10.16 7.76
C PRO A 330 9.66 -10.50 7.71
N SER A 331 9.27 -11.77 7.55
CA SER A 331 7.86 -12.15 7.42
C SER A 331 7.12 -12.33 8.75
N TRP A 332 7.79 -12.07 9.87
CA TRP A 332 7.20 -12.02 11.21
C TRP A 332 6.78 -10.60 11.58
N TYR A 333 5.60 -10.49 12.16
CA TYR A 333 4.98 -9.23 12.56
C TYR A 333 4.59 -9.26 14.04
N GLN A 334 4.50 -8.10 14.65
CA GLN A 334 3.84 -7.86 15.93
C GLN A 334 2.60 -6.98 15.69
N LEU A 335 1.64 -7.06 16.63
CA LEU A 335 0.62 -6.04 16.74
C LEU A 335 1.26 -4.82 17.41
N ARG A 336 1.29 -3.70 16.68
CA ARG A 336 1.86 -2.41 17.07
C ARG A 336 3.36 -2.52 17.38
N ASP A 337 4.00 -1.38 17.62
CA ASP A 337 5.41 -1.34 18.00
C ASP A 337 5.56 -1.58 19.52
N LYS A 338 6.63 -2.27 19.91
CA LYS A 338 6.84 -2.72 21.29
C LYS A 338 7.31 -1.58 22.21
N TYR A 339 6.80 -1.51 23.44
CA TYR A 339 7.38 -0.64 24.50
C TYR A 339 8.68 -1.20 25.05
N THR A 340 8.73 -2.52 25.24
CA THR A 340 9.85 -3.27 25.79
C THR A 340 10.03 -4.55 25.00
N GLN A 341 11.19 -5.20 25.13
CA GLN A 341 11.42 -6.48 24.49
C GLN A 341 10.47 -7.55 25.07
N ASN A 342 9.54 -8.06 24.26
CA ASN A 342 8.54 -9.06 24.63
C ASN A 342 8.80 -10.45 24.04
N TYR A 343 9.92 -10.63 23.33
CA TYR A 343 10.45 -11.93 22.93
C TYR A 343 11.97 -11.87 22.72
N HIS A 344 12.62 -13.02 22.75
CA HIS A 344 13.97 -13.21 22.23
C HIS A 344 14.11 -14.59 21.60
N ILE A 345 15.21 -14.80 20.88
CA ILE A 345 15.60 -16.12 20.38
C ILE A 345 16.85 -16.54 21.16
N ASP A 346 16.82 -17.72 21.74
CA ASP A 346 17.97 -18.38 22.38
C ASP A 346 18.34 -19.67 21.63
N ASP A 347 19.28 -20.46 22.19
CA ASP A 347 19.72 -21.73 21.60
C ASP A 347 18.59 -22.79 21.50
N ASP A 348 17.52 -22.59 22.28
CA ASP A 348 16.39 -23.50 22.42
C ASP A 348 15.16 -23.07 21.60
N GLY A 349 15.10 -21.82 21.15
CA GLY A 349 14.17 -21.32 20.16
C GLY A 349 13.59 -19.97 20.54
N LEU A 350 12.30 -19.77 20.21
CA LEU A 350 11.61 -18.51 20.47
C LEU A 350 11.01 -18.50 21.88
N VAL A 351 11.42 -17.53 22.69
CA VAL A 351 10.92 -17.30 24.06
C VAL A 351 10.12 -16.01 24.10
N PHE A 352 8.87 -16.09 24.54
CA PHE A 352 8.03 -14.91 24.80
C PHE A 352 8.18 -14.45 26.25
N HIS A 353 8.19 -13.14 26.45
CA HIS A 353 8.06 -12.51 27.77
C HIS A 353 6.64 -11.97 27.91
N PRO A 354 5.75 -12.66 28.65
CA PRO A 354 4.39 -12.19 28.84
C PRO A 354 4.37 -10.77 29.42
N ASN A 355 3.37 -9.99 29.03
CA ASN A 355 3.13 -8.66 29.56
C ASN A 355 1.65 -8.51 29.94
N VAL A 356 1.25 -7.31 30.36
CA VAL A 356 -0.12 -7.04 30.83
C VAL A 356 -1.18 -7.02 29.72
N PHE A 357 -0.79 -7.19 28.45
CA PHE A 357 -1.69 -7.09 27.31
C PHE A 357 -1.98 -8.46 26.70
N GLY A 358 -3.26 -8.76 26.51
CA GLY A 358 -3.76 -9.88 25.74
C GLY A 358 -4.00 -9.54 24.26
N LEU A 359 -4.40 -10.55 23.48
CA LEU A 359 -4.68 -10.39 22.04
C LEU A 359 -5.89 -9.49 21.73
N SER A 360 -6.77 -9.28 22.70
CA SER A 360 -7.94 -8.41 22.59
C SER A 360 -7.66 -6.96 22.98
N ASP A 361 -6.51 -6.70 23.61
CA ASP A 361 -6.16 -5.34 24.01
C ASP A 361 -5.69 -4.54 22.79
N ARG A 362 -6.03 -3.25 22.80
CA ARG A 362 -5.61 -2.29 21.77
C ARG A 362 -4.16 -1.85 22.00
N ASP A 363 -3.27 -2.79 22.25
CA ASP A 363 -1.86 -2.55 22.51
C ASP A 363 -0.97 -3.70 22.00
N SER A 364 0.20 -3.89 22.59
CA SER A 364 1.31 -4.71 22.06
C SER A 364 1.50 -5.98 22.90
N PRO A 365 0.68 -7.03 22.69
CA PRO A 365 0.81 -8.30 23.40
C PRO A 365 2.13 -8.99 23.06
N ALA A 366 2.56 -9.92 23.92
CA ALA A 366 3.68 -10.82 23.64
C ALA A 366 3.27 -11.86 22.57
N ALA A 367 3.22 -11.43 21.31
CA ALA A 367 2.79 -12.23 20.17
C ALA A 367 3.64 -11.94 18.93
N LEU A 368 3.80 -12.98 18.11
CA LEU A 368 4.37 -12.91 16.77
C LEU A 368 3.40 -13.54 15.77
N LEU A 369 3.20 -12.85 14.66
CA LEU A 369 2.18 -13.16 13.66
C LEU A 369 2.82 -13.37 12.29
N ARG A 370 2.18 -14.20 11.47
CA ARG A 370 2.48 -14.33 10.04
C ARG A 370 1.19 -14.22 9.24
N LYS A 371 1.31 -13.71 8.02
CA LYS A 371 0.17 -13.56 7.10
C LYS A 371 -0.43 -14.92 6.74
N GLN A 372 -1.75 -15.03 6.77
CA GLN A 372 -2.46 -16.10 6.09
C GLN A 372 -2.39 -15.85 4.57
N THR A 373 -1.75 -16.75 3.82
CA THR A 373 -1.52 -16.59 2.37
C THR A 373 -2.29 -17.61 1.51
N SER A 374 -3.13 -18.44 2.13
CA SER A 374 -3.94 -19.45 1.44
C SER A 374 -5.19 -19.76 2.26
N LEU A 375 -6.26 -20.15 1.57
CA LEU A 375 -7.48 -20.68 2.20
C LEU A 375 -7.24 -22.10 2.75
N ASN A 376 -6.27 -22.81 2.17
CA ASN A 376 -5.85 -24.13 2.60
C ASN A 376 -4.39 -24.06 3.02
N MET A 377 -4.16 -23.89 4.32
CA MET A 377 -2.84 -23.91 4.94
C MET A 377 -2.93 -24.38 6.39
N THR A 378 -1.85 -24.98 6.88
CA THR A 378 -1.73 -25.44 8.25
C THR A 378 -0.61 -24.66 8.94
N PHE A 379 -0.93 -24.07 10.08
CA PHE A 379 0.07 -23.58 11.03
C PHE A 379 0.16 -24.56 12.18
N SER A 380 1.38 -24.85 12.63
CA SER A 380 1.62 -25.63 13.84
C SER A 380 2.84 -25.07 14.56
N ALA A 381 2.83 -25.17 15.88
CA ALA A 381 3.95 -24.80 16.73
C ALA A 381 4.10 -25.87 17.82
N ARG A 382 5.33 -26.05 18.31
CA ARG A 382 5.62 -26.91 19.47
C ARG A 382 5.95 -26.01 20.64
N LEU A 383 5.09 -25.99 21.65
CA LEU A 383 5.38 -25.37 22.94
C LEU A 383 6.18 -26.37 23.78
N ARG A 384 7.30 -25.93 24.37
CA ARG A 384 8.07 -26.72 25.33
C ARG A 384 7.43 -26.64 26.71
N ASP A 385 7.77 -27.60 27.58
CA ASP A 385 7.31 -27.58 28.97
C ASP A 385 7.82 -26.32 29.68
N PHE A 386 6.96 -25.69 30.48
CA PHE A 386 7.28 -24.51 31.28
C PHE A 386 6.73 -24.71 32.71
N LYS A 387 7.41 -24.13 33.70
CA LYS A 387 7.11 -24.36 35.13
C LYS A 387 6.06 -23.41 35.73
N GLN A 388 5.64 -22.38 35.00
CA GLN A 388 4.72 -21.33 35.47
C GLN A 388 3.33 -21.53 34.87
N SER A 389 2.29 -20.88 35.39
CA SER A 389 0.97 -20.82 34.73
C SER A 389 1.01 -19.83 33.55
N LEU A 390 0.27 -20.12 32.47
CA LEU A 390 0.03 -19.14 31.40
C LEU A 390 -1.09 -18.20 31.83
N GLY A 391 -0.81 -16.90 31.93
CA GLY A 391 -1.79 -15.85 32.18
C GLY A 391 -1.55 -15.06 33.47
N PRO A 392 -2.27 -13.94 33.66
CA PRO A 392 -2.24 -13.21 34.94
C PRO A 392 -2.77 -14.10 36.06
N LEU A 393 -2.12 -14.02 37.23
CA LEU A 393 -2.59 -14.62 38.48
C LEU A 393 -3.96 -14.06 38.91
#